data_AF-A0A2T0AA86-F1
#
_entry.id   AF-A0A2T0AA86-F1
#
_cell.length_a   1.000
_cell.length_b   1.000
_cell.length_c   1.000
_cell.angle_alpha   90.00
_cell.angle_beta   90.00
_cell.angle_gamma   90.00
#
_symmetry.space_group_name_H-M   'P 1'
#
loop_
_entity.id
_entity.type
_entity.pdbx_description
1 polymer ?
#
loop_
_entity_poly.entity_id
_entity_poly.type
_entity_poly.pdbx_seq_one_letter_code
_entity_poly.pdbx_strand_id
1 'polypeptide(L)'
;MALARTLAHSHIRTPALARAPTLVRRTVASSSPFPAARAVFSTSHASQFPPKPAGESTQRKKKETTNLAKSAGSGQGSRADKDRAKREREKEQQRKRAARQAAQARKEREQERKAQAKLRKEREQERKHKAAERQKEQREKARVQAQRQKDKASAERNKLRSSLKPPKRVTNKWQIFVNEFIQERKRSLPAGSKMPTITTLVPEAKAKYAQLSSSELSALDQRVDQARADYERQLAEWQKTLTPEMIREENLVRYRRRRAGLSRKANLHIPGEPKRPMTPFFRFCTEVRERQDRDVLGDETAITEQSKLLARAWKALSPEQKKSYEDAFKAENEEYKAAKAAFDAQMTASA
;
A
#
# COMPACT_ATOMS: atom_id res chain seq x y z
N MET A 1 42.57 -5.12 -68.40
CA MET A 1 43.66 -5.92 -67.83
C MET A 1 44.46 -5.03 -66.90
N ALA A 2 44.65 -5.48 -65.65
CA ALA A 2 45.65 -5.14 -64.62
C ALA A 2 46.10 -3.67 -64.47
N LEU A 3 46.11 -3.03 -63.30
CA LEU A 3 46.86 -3.36 -62.06
C LEU A 3 46.22 -2.51 -60.92
N ALA A 4 45.68 -3.06 -59.83
CA ALA A 4 46.34 -3.60 -58.63
C ALA A 4 47.35 -2.65 -57.94
N ARG A 5 46.91 -2.01 -56.84
CA ARG A 5 47.57 -1.92 -55.51
C ARG A 5 47.18 -0.63 -54.78
N THR A 6 46.63 -0.74 -53.57
CA THR A 6 47.29 -0.28 -52.34
C THR A 6 46.42 -0.66 -51.13
N LEU A 7 47.00 -1.53 -50.30
CA LEU A 7 46.54 -1.91 -48.96
C LEU A 7 46.97 -0.81 -47.97
N ALA A 8 46.02 -0.19 -47.27
CA ALA A 8 46.32 0.64 -46.11
C ALA A 8 45.90 -0.10 -44.84
N HIS A 9 46.91 -0.46 -44.05
CA HIS A 9 46.81 -1.11 -42.76
C HIS A 9 46.31 -0.11 -41.71
N SER A 10 45.16 -0.36 -41.09
CA SER A 10 44.72 0.38 -39.91
C SER A 10 44.90 -0.49 -38.66
N HIS A 11 45.80 -0.01 -37.79
CA HIS A 11 46.18 -0.65 -36.55
C HIS A 11 45.00 -0.77 -35.57
N ILE A 12 44.80 -1.99 -35.08
CA ILE A 12 43.92 -2.33 -33.97
C ILE A 12 44.52 -1.71 -32.70
N ARG A 13 43.86 -0.67 -32.16
CA ARG A 13 44.20 -0.09 -30.85
C ARG A 13 43.37 -0.78 -29.78
N THR A 14 44.01 -1.65 -29.01
CA THR A 14 43.46 -2.29 -27.82
C THR A 14 43.41 -1.27 -26.66
N PRO A 15 42.25 -1.08 -25.98
CA PRO A 15 42.23 -0.35 -24.72
C PRO A 15 42.49 -1.32 -23.55
N ALA A 16 43.51 -0.98 -22.76
CA ALA A 16 43.92 -1.67 -21.54
C ALA A 16 42.81 -1.68 -20.47
N LEU A 17 42.66 -2.82 -19.79
CA LEU A 17 41.80 -3.01 -18.63
C LEU A 17 42.19 -2.07 -17.47
N ALA A 18 41.30 -1.14 -17.12
CA ALA A 18 41.39 -0.39 -15.87
C ALA A 18 40.80 -1.21 -14.71
N ARG A 19 41.61 -1.37 -13.67
CA ARG A 19 41.34 -1.99 -12.37
C ARG A 19 40.09 -1.41 -11.68
N ALA A 20 39.21 -2.29 -11.20
CA ALA A 20 38.08 -1.93 -10.34
C ALA A 20 38.54 -1.70 -8.88
N PRO A 21 38.06 -0.66 -8.17
CA PRO A 21 38.30 -0.50 -6.74
C PRO A 21 37.38 -1.41 -5.91
N THR A 22 37.98 -2.09 -4.94
CA THR A 22 37.35 -2.93 -3.92
C THR A 22 36.52 -2.08 -2.96
N LEU A 23 35.20 -2.29 -2.97
CA LEU A 23 34.27 -1.71 -1.99
C LEU A 23 34.28 -2.55 -0.70
N VAL A 24 34.83 -1.96 0.36
CA VAL A 24 34.75 -2.47 1.74
C VAL A 24 33.30 -2.40 2.21
N ARG A 25 32.68 -3.57 2.44
CA ARG A 25 31.36 -3.70 3.07
C ARG A 25 31.49 -3.41 4.57
N ARG A 26 31.03 -2.24 5.00
CA ARG A 26 30.85 -1.88 6.40
C ARG A 26 29.54 -2.53 6.90
N THR A 27 29.64 -3.49 7.81
CA THR A 27 28.49 -4.08 8.50
C THR A 27 27.96 -3.09 9.53
N VAL A 28 26.71 -2.64 9.37
CA VAL A 28 25.99 -1.88 10.38
C VAL A 28 25.08 -2.82 11.15
N ALA A 29 25.31 -2.93 12.46
CA ALA A 29 24.48 -3.69 13.38
C ALA A 29 23.11 -3.04 13.52
N SER A 30 22.07 -3.82 13.25
CA SER A 30 20.66 -3.46 13.42
C SER A 30 20.23 -3.78 14.85
N SER A 31 20.17 -2.78 15.73
CA SER A 31 19.53 -2.89 17.05
C SER A 31 18.05 -2.50 16.94
N SER A 32 17.17 -3.49 17.01
CA SER A 32 15.71 -3.33 17.12
C SER A 32 15.32 -3.23 18.60
N PRO A 33 14.53 -2.23 19.03
CA PRO A 33 13.93 -2.21 20.35
C PRO A 33 12.43 -2.55 20.25
N PHE A 34 12.04 -3.77 20.62
CA PHE A 34 10.66 -4.11 20.95
C PHE A 34 10.62 -4.67 22.38
N PRO A 35 9.87 -4.05 23.31
CA PRO A 35 9.70 -4.60 24.65
C PRO A 35 8.68 -5.74 24.64
N ALA A 36 9.11 -6.91 25.11
CA ALA A 36 8.28 -8.08 25.34
C ALA A 36 7.46 -7.89 26.63
N ALA A 37 6.14 -7.73 26.50
CA ALA A 37 5.21 -7.83 27.61
C ALA A 37 4.88 -9.30 27.88
N ARG A 38 5.42 -9.83 28.98
CA ARG A 38 5.05 -11.16 29.55
C ARG A 38 3.63 -11.07 30.11
N ALA A 39 2.68 -11.74 29.46
CA ALA A 39 1.36 -12.02 30.02
C ALA A 39 1.45 -13.24 30.94
N VAL A 40 1.17 -13.03 32.22
CA VAL A 40 1.02 -14.07 33.25
C VAL A 40 -0.34 -14.75 33.04
N PHE A 41 -0.31 -16.00 32.57
CA PHE A 41 -1.48 -16.89 32.59
C PHE A 41 -1.65 -17.43 34.01
N SER A 42 -2.68 -16.97 34.71
CA SER A 42 -3.11 -17.51 36.00
C SER A 42 -4.16 -18.59 35.76
N THR A 43 -3.76 -19.85 35.90
CA THR A 43 -4.61 -21.03 35.96
C THR A 43 -5.22 -21.15 37.35
N SER A 44 -6.51 -20.84 37.52
CA SER A 44 -7.24 -21.14 38.76
C SER A 44 -8.01 -22.45 38.62
N HIS A 45 -7.67 -23.35 39.55
CA HIS A 45 -8.21 -24.69 39.77
C HIS A 45 -9.74 -24.78 39.86
N ALA A 46 -10.24 -25.91 39.36
CA ALA A 46 -11.52 -26.50 39.72
C ALA A 46 -11.50 -26.89 41.22
N SER A 47 -12.39 -26.30 42.01
CA SER A 47 -12.66 -26.73 43.38
C SER A 47 -13.88 -27.64 43.39
N GLN A 48 -13.59 -28.93 43.58
CA GLN A 48 -14.52 -30.00 43.91
C GLN A 48 -15.22 -29.73 45.25
N PHE A 49 -16.48 -30.15 45.33
CA PHE A 49 -17.26 -30.28 46.56
C PHE A 49 -16.54 -31.19 47.58
N PRO A 50 -16.53 -30.85 48.87
CA PRO A 50 -16.36 -31.85 49.93
C PRO A 50 -17.71 -32.31 50.52
N PRO A 51 -17.82 -33.57 50.97
CA PRO A 51 -19.04 -34.14 51.55
C PRO A 51 -19.21 -33.85 53.05
N LYS A 52 -20.42 -34.16 53.54
CA LYS A 52 -20.92 -34.24 54.93
C LYS A 52 -19.86 -34.48 56.04
N PRO A 53 -20.21 -34.08 57.27
CA PRO A 53 -20.08 -34.97 58.41
C PRO A 53 -21.46 -35.35 59.00
N ALA A 54 -21.56 -36.60 59.43
CA ALA A 54 -22.69 -37.17 60.16
C ALA A 54 -22.27 -37.44 61.62
N GLY A 55 -23.25 -37.32 62.53
CA GLY A 55 -23.24 -37.86 63.89
C GLY A 55 -22.47 -37.03 64.92
N GLU A 56 -22.86 -36.94 66.19
CA GLU A 56 -23.96 -37.55 66.94
C GLU A 56 -23.87 -36.95 68.36
N SER A 57 -24.98 -36.63 69.01
CA SER A 57 -25.12 -36.76 70.48
C SER A 57 -26.51 -36.34 70.92
N THR A 58 -27.40 -37.32 70.88
CA THR A 58 -28.22 -37.76 72.01
C THR A 58 -28.29 -36.81 73.21
N GLN A 59 -29.43 -36.14 73.39
CA GLN A 59 -30.09 -36.11 74.68
C GLN A 59 -31.58 -36.45 74.54
N ARG A 60 -31.86 -37.70 74.92
CA ARG A 60 -33.17 -38.21 75.31
C ARG A 60 -33.63 -37.57 76.62
N LYS A 61 -34.95 -37.67 76.85
CA LYS A 61 -35.76 -37.43 78.07
C LYS A 61 -36.36 -36.02 78.09
N LYS A 62 -37.66 -35.82 78.24
CA LYS A 62 -38.66 -36.56 79.04
C LYS A 62 -40.02 -36.54 78.34
N LYS A 63 -40.74 -37.66 78.49
CA LYS A 63 -42.19 -37.78 78.37
C LYS A 63 -42.86 -36.74 79.27
N GLU A 64 -43.94 -36.14 78.80
CA GLU A 64 -45.12 -35.92 79.63
C GLU A 64 -46.36 -35.99 78.75
N THR A 65 -46.84 -37.22 78.60
CA THR A 65 -48.24 -37.53 78.37
C THR A 65 -49.00 -37.16 79.63
N THR A 66 -49.79 -36.09 79.57
CA THR A 66 -50.87 -35.89 80.54
C THR A 66 -52.18 -36.04 79.81
N ASN A 67 -52.67 -37.29 79.80
CA ASN A 67 -54.11 -37.52 79.87
C ASN A 67 -54.64 -36.74 81.06
N LEU A 68 -55.57 -35.82 80.83
CA LEU A 68 -56.45 -35.33 81.88
C LEU A 68 -57.87 -35.28 81.32
N ALA A 69 -58.52 -36.44 81.39
CA ALA A 69 -59.95 -36.49 81.55
C ALA A 69 -60.30 -35.68 82.81
N LYS A 70 -61.11 -34.63 82.64
CA LYS A 70 -61.92 -34.02 83.70
C LYS A 70 -63.36 -34.19 83.22
N SER A 71 -64.08 -35.20 83.68
CA SER A 71 -64.74 -35.26 85.00
C SER A 71 -65.59 -34.02 85.24
N ALA A 72 -66.91 -34.25 85.22
CA ALA A 72 -67.94 -33.30 85.60
C ALA A 72 -67.71 -32.83 87.04
N GLY A 73 -67.74 -31.52 87.26
CA GLY A 73 -67.61 -30.92 88.59
C GLY A 73 -67.77 -29.40 88.53
N SER A 74 -68.77 -28.92 89.25
CA SER A 74 -69.28 -27.55 89.39
C SER A 74 -68.29 -26.49 89.91
N GLY A 75 -68.55 -25.22 89.59
CA GLY A 75 -68.35 -24.09 90.53
C GLY A 75 -67.16 -23.14 90.32
N GLN A 76 -67.43 -21.97 89.73
CA GLN A 76 -66.81 -20.64 89.94
C GLN A 76 -65.26 -20.46 89.91
N GLY A 77 -64.74 -19.80 88.85
CA GLY A 77 -63.38 -19.25 88.76
C GLY A 77 -63.32 -17.71 88.89
N SER A 78 -62.46 -17.22 89.79
CA SER A 78 -62.21 -15.82 90.17
C SER A 78 -61.69 -14.91 89.04
N ARG A 79 -61.96 -13.59 89.12
CA ARG A 79 -61.68 -12.55 88.10
C ARG A 79 -60.19 -12.36 87.77
N ALA A 80 -59.28 -12.57 88.72
CA ALA A 80 -57.84 -12.24 88.57
C ALA A 80 -57.08 -13.15 87.59
N ASP A 81 -57.39 -14.45 87.56
CA ASP A 81 -56.76 -15.40 86.64
C ASP A 81 -57.24 -15.20 85.19
N LYS A 82 -58.48 -14.74 85.02
CA LYS A 82 -59.02 -14.36 83.72
C LYS A 82 -58.29 -13.13 83.15
N ASP A 83 -57.91 -12.17 83.99
CA ASP A 83 -57.20 -10.96 83.57
C ASP A 83 -55.74 -11.21 83.19
N ARG A 84 -55.02 -12.09 83.91
CA ARG A 84 -53.64 -12.48 83.56
C ARG A 84 -53.59 -13.25 82.24
N ALA A 85 -54.49 -14.23 82.07
CA ALA A 85 -54.64 -14.97 80.82
C ALA A 85 -55.03 -14.06 79.65
N LYS A 86 -55.84 -13.02 79.89
CA LYS A 86 -56.19 -12.02 78.87
C LYS A 86 -54.98 -11.17 78.45
N ARG A 87 -54.18 -10.68 79.40
CA ARG A 87 -52.97 -9.89 79.12
C ARG A 87 -51.89 -10.69 78.38
N GLU A 88 -51.73 -11.98 78.70
CA GLU A 88 -50.81 -12.85 77.97
C GLU A 88 -51.29 -13.14 76.55
N ARG A 89 -52.59 -13.38 76.36
CA ARG A 89 -53.20 -13.51 75.03
C ARG A 89 -53.04 -12.23 74.20
N GLU A 90 -53.20 -11.06 74.80
CA GLU A 90 -52.98 -9.77 74.13
C GLU A 90 -51.51 -9.57 73.74
N LYS A 91 -50.55 -9.89 74.63
CA LYS A 91 -49.11 -9.83 74.31
C LYS A 91 -48.72 -10.84 73.22
N GLU A 92 -49.29 -12.04 73.22
CA GLU A 92 -49.08 -13.04 72.19
C GLU A 92 -49.68 -12.60 70.84
N GLN A 93 -50.89 -12.01 70.86
CA GLN A 93 -51.50 -11.40 69.68
C GLN A 93 -50.66 -10.23 69.14
N GLN A 94 -50.12 -9.37 70.00
CA GLN A 94 -49.22 -8.28 69.63
C GLN A 94 -47.91 -8.82 69.03
N ARG A 95 -47.30 -9.85 69.63
CA ARG A 95 -46.11 -10.52 69.06
C ARG A 95 -46.39 -11.17 67.72
N LYS A 96 -47.56 -11.81 67.54
CA LYS A 96 -47.99 -12.38 66.25
C LYS A 96 -48.25 -11.28 65.20
N ARG A 97 -48.84 -10.14 65.58
CA ARG A 97 -49.03 -8.98 64.70
C ARG A 97 -47.70 -8.35 64.30
N ALA A 98 -46.79 -8.13 65.26
CA ALA A 98 -45.44 -7.62 65.01
C ALA A 98 -44.61 -8.57 64.14
N ALA A 99 -44.71 -9.89 64.36
CA ALA A 99 -44.06 -10.89 63.52
C ALA A 99 -44.63 -10.91 62.09
N ARG A 100 -45.94 -10.74 61.91
CA ARG A 100 -46.59 -10.61 60.59
C ARG A 100 -46.16 -9.33 59.87
N GLN A 101 -46.11 -8.20 60.57
CA GLN A 101 -45.64 -6.93 60.03
C GLN A 101 -44.14 -6.99 59.66
N ALA A 102 -43.30 -7.59 60.50
CA ALA A 102 -41.89 -7.81 60.20
C ALA A 102 -41.69 -8.77 59.01
N ALA A 103 -42.53 -9.79 58.86
CA ALA A 103 -42.52 -10.69 57.70
C ALA A 103 -42.97 -10.00 56.41
N GLN A 104 -43.98 -9.12 56.48
CA GLN A 104 -44.40 -8.27 55.34
C GLN A 104 -43.30 -7.29 54.94
N ALA A 105 -42.71 -6.57 55.89
CA ALA A 105 -41.59 -5.65 55.63
C ALA A 105 -40.36 -6.36 55.04
N ARG A 106 -40.07 -7.62 55.43
CA ARG A 106 -39.01 -8.42 54.82
C ARG A 106 -39.32 -8.79 53.37
N LYS A 107 -40.57 -9.14 53.04
CA LYS A 107 -41.01 -9.43 51.68
C LYS A 107 -40.96 -8.19 50.78
N GLU A 108 -41.39 -7.04 51.29
CA GLU A 108 -41.31 -5.75 50.56
C GLU A 108 -39.86 -5.37 50.26
N ARG A 109 -38.97 -5.43 51.26
CA ARG A 109 -37.52 -5.18 51.05
C ARG A 109 -36.89 -6.16 50.06
N GLU A 110 -37.31 -7.42 50.05
CA GLU A 110 -36.83 -8.40 49.08
C GLU A 110 -37.34 -8.11 47.66
N GLN A 111 -38.60 -7.68 47.53
CA GLN A 111 -39.17 -7.25 46.26
C GLN A 111 -38.49 -5.98 45.72
N GLU A 112 -38.23 -4.99 46.57
CA GLU A 112 -37.48 -3.78 46.21
C GLU A 112 -36.05 -4.11 45.78
N ARG A 113 -35.35 -5.00 46.50
CA ARG A 113 -34.00 -5.46 46.11
C ARG A 113 -34.02 -6.18 44.76
N LYS A 114 -35.02 -7.02 44.49
CA LYS A 114 -35.19 -7.69 43.18
C LYS A 114 -35.51 -6.69 42.07
N ALA A 115 -36.37 -5.70 42.33
CA ALA A 115 -36.70 -4.64 41.38
C ALA A 115 -35.47 -3.76 41.06
N GLN A 116 -34.71 -3.34 42.07
CA GLN A 116 -33.46 -2.59 41.89
C GLN A 116 -32.39 -3.41 41.16
N ALA A 117 -32.28 -4.71 41.44
CA ALA A 117 -31.36 -5.60 40.73
C ALA A 117 -31.76 -5.78 39.26
N LYS A 118 -33.06 -5.87 38.95
CA LYS A 118 -33.57 -5.93 37.57
C LYS A 118 -33.27 -4.63 36.81
N LEU A 119 -33.56 -3.47 37.42
CA LEU A 119 -33.26 -2.16 36.84
C LEU A 119 -31.75 -1.96 36.59
N ARG A 120 -30.89 -2.41 37.49
CA ARG A 120 -29.43 -2.37 37.30
C ARG A 120 -28.98 -3.22 36.12
N LYS A 121 -29.51 -4.45 35.99
CA LYS A 121 -29.21 -5.34 34.85
C LYS A 121 -29.66 -4.75 33.52
N GLU A 122 -30.85 -4.16 33.47
CA GLU A 122 -31.39 -3.52 32.26
C GLU A 122 -30.54 -2.32 31.84
N ARG A 123 -30.17 -1.43 32.79
CA ARG A 123 -29.25 -0.32 32.53
C ARG A 123 -27.87 -0.79 32.06
N GLU A 124 -27.36 -1.88 32.61
CA GLU A 124 -26.08 -2.46 32.17
C GLU A 124 -26.16 -3.02 30.74
N GLN A 125 -27.26 -3.69 30.39
CA GLN A 125 -27.52 -4.17 29.04
C GLN A 125 -27.67 -3.01 28.04
N GLU A 126 -28.37 -1.95 28.40
CA GLU A 126 -28.51 -0.75 27.58
C GLU A 126 -27.15 -0.06 27.34
N ARG A 127 -26.31 0.06 28.37
CA ARG A 127 -24.95 0.60 28.23
C ARG A 127 -24.09 -0.27 27.34
N LYS A 128 -24.18 -1.60 27.45
CA LYS A 128 -23.49 -2.56 26.58
C LYS A 128 -23.97 -2.44 25.13
N HIS A 129 -25.27 -2.30 24.89
CA HIS A 129 -25.84 -2.09 23.56
C HIS A 129 -25.34 -0.78 22.93
N LYS A 130 -25.45 0.35 23.65
CA LYS A 130 -24.95 1.66 23.21
C LYS A 130 -23.44 1.65 22.96
N ALA A 131 -22.65 0.96 23.78
CA ALA A 131 -21.22 0.80 23.56
C ALA A 131 -20.92 -0.03 22.30
N ALA A 132 -21.64 -1.13 22.08
CA ALA A 132 -21.50 -1.95 20.89
C ALA A 132 -21.90 -1.20 19.61
N GLU A 133 -22.95 -0.38 19.67
CA GLU A 133 -23.41 0.48 18.57
C GLU A 133 -22.36 1.54 18.20
N ARG A 134 -21.81 2.25 19.20
CA ARG A 134 -20.69 3.19 18.99
C ARG A 134 -19.47 2.51 18.40
N GLN A 135 -19.15 1.29 18.83
CA GLN A 135 -18.04 0.51 18.25
C GLN A 135 -18.32 0.12 16.80
N LYS A 136 -19.56 -0.26 16.45
CA LYS A 136 -19.96 -0.55 15.06
C LYS A 136 -19.83 0.70 14.19
N GLU A 137 -20.32 1.85 14.66
CA GLU A 137 -20.22 3.13 13.95
C GLU A 137 -18.75 3.54 13.74
N GLN A 138 -17.89 3.40 14.75
CA GLN A 138 -16.46 3.67 14.63
C GLN A 138 -15.77 2.73 13.62
N ARG A 139 -16.10 1.43 13.63
CA ARG A 139 -15.59 0.46 12.65
C ARG A 139 -16.04 0.79 11.23
N GLU A 140 -17.29 1.20 11.06
CA GLU A 140 -17.81 1.61 9.75
C GLU A 140 -17.12 2.88 9.25
N LYS A 141 -16.99 3.92 10.09
CA LYS A 141 -16.24 5.13 9.76
C LYS A 141 -14.79 4.81 9.39
N ALA A 142 -14.12 3.95 10.15
CA ALA A 142 -12.77 3.49 9.85
C ALA A 142 -12.71 2.74 8.50
N ARG A 143 -13.69 1.87 8.21
CA ARG A 143 -13.79 1.17 6.91
C ARG A 143 -13.98 2.13 5.75
N VAL A 144 -14.87 3.12 5.88
CA VAL A 144 -15.12 4.13 4.86
C VAL A 144 -13.88 4.99 4.64
N GLN A 145 -13.20 5.40 5.71
CA GLN A 145 -11.94 6.14 5.61
C GLN A 145 -10.83 5.31 4.94
N ALA A 146 -10.68 4.03 5.31
CA ALA A 146 -9.71 3.13 4.69
C ALA A 146 -10.01 2.92 3.20
N GLN A 147 -11.29 2.78 2.84
CA GLN A 147 -11.70 2.66 1.44
C GLN A 147 -11.40 3.95 0.66
N ARG A 148 -11.72 5.13 1.22
CA ARG A 148 -11.37 6.44 0.62
C ARG A 148 -9.86 6.59 0.42
N GLN A 149 -9.04 6.14 1.38
CA GLN A 149 -7.59 6.15 1.26
C GLN A 149 -7.10 5.20 0.15
N LYS A 150 -7.69 3.99 0.06
CA LYS A 150 -7.39 3.03 -1.02
C LYS A 150 -7.76 3.60 -2.38
N ASP A 151 -8.91 4.23 -2.49
CA ASP A 151 -9.38 4.85 -3.74
C ASP A 151 -8.47 6.01 -4.14
N LYS A 152 -8.13 6.90 -3.19
CA LYS A 152 -7.16 7.98 -3.40
C LYS A 152 -5.80 7.44 -3.85
N ALA A 153 -5.26 6.42 -3.19
CA ALA A 153 -4.00 5.79 -3.58
C ALA A 153 -4.07 5.16 -4.96
N SER A 154 -5.19 4.52 -5.31
CA SER A 154 -5.41 3.94 -6.64
C SER A 154 -5.50 5.02 -7.73
N ALA A 155 -6.16 6.14 -7.44
CA ALA A 155 -6.26 7.29 -8.33
C ALA A 155 -4.88 7.92 -8.58
N GLU A 156 -4.08 8.12 -7.53
CA GLU A 156 -2.69 8.59 -7.67
C GLU A 156 -1.83 7.62 -8.49
N ARG A 157 -1.99 6.31 -8.29
CA ARG A 157 -1.31 5.31 -9.13
C ARG A 157 -1.78 5.37 -10.58
N ASN A 158 -3.07 5.57 -10.83
CA ASN A 158 -3.62 5.67 -12.18
C ASN A 158 -3.12 6.94 -12.91
N LYS A 159 -2.91 8.05 -12.20
CA LYS A 159 -2.27 9.27 -12.72
C LYS A 159 -0.83 9.06 -13.21
N LEU A 160 -0.19 7.94 -12.84
CA LEU A 160 1.16 7.56 -13.24
C LEU A 160 1.18 6.54 -14.39
N ARG A 161 0.01 6.07 -14.85
CA ARG A 161 -0.09 5.13 -15.98
C ARG A 161 -0.12 5.90 -17.30
N SER A 162 0.70 5.44 -18.25
CA SER A 162 0.68 5.94 -19.63
C SER A 162 -0.61 5.47 -20.32
N SER A 163 -1.30 6.38 -21.00
CA SER A 163 -2.42 6.04 -21.91
C SER A 163 -1.91 5.43 -23.21
N LEU A 164 -0.70 5.83 -23.62
CA LEU A 164 -0.05 5.34 -24.82
C LEU A 164 0.39 3.88 -24.69
N LYS A 165 0.14 3.10 -25.75
CA LYS A 165 0.54 1.70 -25.89
C LYS A 165 1.49 1.53 -27.07
N PRO A 166 2.77 1.93 -26.93
CA PRO A 166 3.74 1.74 -28.00
C PRO A 166 3.91 0.24 -28.31
N PRO A 167 4.19 -0.13 -29.57
CA PRO A 167 4.57 -1.48 -29.94
C PRO A 167 5.71 -2.00 -29.07
N LYS A 168 5.69 -3.30 -28.79
CA LYS A 168 6.72 -3.95 -27.96
C LYS A 168 8.00 -4.05 -28.75
N ARG A 169 9.13 -3.71 -28.13
CA ARG A 169 10.45 -3.85 -28.74
C ARG A 169 10.66 -5.28 -29.24
N VAL A 170 11.37 -5.38 -30.36
CA VAL A 170 11.75 -6.66 -30.98
C VAL A 170 12.44 -7.55 -29.96
N THR A 171 12.06 -8.83 -29.96
CA THR A 171 12.66 -9.83 -29.09
C THR A 171 14.00 -10.30 -29.63
N ASN A 172 14.93 -10.65 -28.74
CA ASN A 172 16.23 -11.18 -29.13
C ASN A 172 16.07 -12.56 -29.81
N LYS A 173 17.03 -12.99 -30.63
CA LYS A 173 17.10 -14.31 -31.30
C LYS A 173 16.72 -15.46 -30.37
N TRP A 174 17.35 -15.52 -29.20
CA TRP A 174 17.04 -16.51 -28.16
C TRP A 174 15.58 -16.45 -27.67
N GLN A 175 15.02 -15.26 -27.50
CA GLN A 175 13.63 -15.10 -27.07
C GLN A 175 12.64 -15.54 -28.14
N ILE A 176 12.93 -15.27 -29.42
CA ILE A 176 12.14 -15.80 -30.55
C ILE A 176 12.14 -17.32 -30.50
N PHE A 177 13.31 -17.93 -30.37
CA PHE A 177 13.44 -19.38 -30.24
C PHE A 177 12.67 -19.95 -29.03
N VAL A 178 12.84 -19.35 -27.84
CA VAL A 178 12.12 -19.81 -26.63
C VAL A 178 10.62 -19.67 -26.79
N ASN A 179 10.14 -18.59 -27.39
CA ASN A 179 8.71 -18.40 -27.63
C ASN A 179 8.16 -19.48 -28.58
N GLU A 180 8.90 -19.81 -29.63
CA GLU A 180 8.57 -20.88 -30.58
C GLU A 180 8.57 -22.24 -29.88
N PHE A 181 9.63 -22.55 -29.12
CA PHE A 181 9.73 -23.79 -28.34
C PHE A 181 8.58 -23.96 -27.34
N ILE A 182 8.20 -22.89 -26.62
CA ILE A 182 7.06 -22.92 -25.70
C ILE A 182 5.76 -23.14 -26.46
N GLN A 183 5.58 -22.53 -27.64
CA GLN A 183 4.39 -22.73 -28.47
C GLN A 183 4.31 -24.15 -29.03
N GLU A 184 5.42 -24.72 -29.48
CA GLU A 184 5.51 -26.10 -29.95
C GLU A 184 5.16 -27.07 -28.81
N ARG A 185 5.74 -26.88 -27.63
CA ARG A 185 5.38 -27.65 -26.43
C ARG A 185 3.90 -27.52 -26.09
N LYS A 186 3.31 -26.33 -26.26
CA LYS A 186 1.88 -26.13 -26.05
C LYS A 186 1.02 -26.87 -27.07
N ARG A 187 1.44 -26.92 -28.33
CA ARG A 187 0.75 -27.64 -29.40
C ARG A 187 0.86 -29.15 -29.25
N SER A 188 1.99 -29.64 -28.73
CA SER A 188 2.20 -31.08 -28.50
C SER A 188 1.42 -31.63 -27.29
N LEU A 189 0.94 -30.76 -26.41
CA LEU A 189 0.15 -31.18 -25.25
C LEU A 189 -1.32 -31.42 -25.65
N PRO A 190 -1.96 -32.48 -25.15
CA PRO A 190 -3.36 -32.73 -25.45
C PRO A 190 -4.24 -31.63 -24.84
N ALA A 191 -5.34 -31.31 -25.52
CA ALA A 191 -6.26 -30.25 -25.14
C ALA A 191 -6.71 -30.42 -23.67
N GLY A 192 -6.47 -29.40 -22.84
CA GLY A 192 -6.80 -29.40 -21.41
C GLY A 192 -5.63 -29.70 -20.46
N SER A 193 -4.49 -30.15 -20.96
CA SER A 193 -3.29 -30.31 -20.14
C SER A 193 -2.66 -28.97 -19.78
N LYS A 194 -2.23 -28.84 -18.52
CA LYS A 194 -1.52 -27.63 -18.05
C LYS A 194 -0.13 -27.60 -18.65
N MET A 195 0.27 -26.43 -19.15
CA MET A 195 1.64 -26.19 -19.62
C MET A 195 2.64 -26.42 -18.49
N PRO A 196 3.77 -27.12 -18.75
CA PRO A 196 4.89 -27.17 -17.82
C PRO A 196 5.38 -25.76 -17.47
N THR A 197 5.87 -25.60 -16.25
CA THR A 197 6.32 -24.29 -15.76
C THR A 197 7.53 -23.79 -16.57
N ILE A 198 7.60 -22.47 -16.81
CA ILE A 198 8.70 -21.86 -17.58
C ILE A 198 10.08 -22.25 -17.04
N THR A 199 10.20 -22.46 -15.72
CA THR A 199 11.45 -22.89 -15.06
C THR A 199 11.96 -24.24 -15.53
N THR A 200 11.09 -25.16 -15.96
CA THR A 200 11.49 -26.46 -16.52
C THR A 200 11.75 -26.38 -18.03
N LEU A 201 10.99 -25.53 -18.73
CA LEU A 201 11.09 -25.38 -20.19
C LEU A 201 12.35 -24.64 -20.64
N VAL A 202 12.81 -23.65 -19.87
CA VAL A 202 13.99 -22.83 -20.27
C VAL A 202 15.29 -23.65 -20.32
N PRO A 203 15.62 -24.51 -19.35
CA PRO A 203 16.76 -25.41 -19.45
C PRO A 203 16.72 -26.33 -20.67
N GLU A 204 15.55 -26.92 -20.96
CA GLU A 204 15.36 -27.78 -22.14
C GLU A 204 15.54 -26.99 -23.44
N ALA A 205 14.93 -25.80 -23.53
CA ALA A 205 15.10 -24.91 -24.66
C ALA A 205 16.58 -24.54 -24.86
N LYS A 206 17.32 -24.33 -23.76
CA LYS A 206 18.74 -23.95 -23.85
C LYS A 206 19.58 -25.09 -24.42
N ALA A 207 19.32 -26.32 -23.98
CA ALA A 207 19.99 -27.50 -24.51
C ALA A 207 19.70 -27.68 -26.01
N LYS A 208 18.43 -27.52 -26.43
CA LYS A 208 18.06 -27.59 -27.85
C LYS A 208 18.67 -26.47 -28.68
N TYR A 209 18.72 -25.24 -28.17
CA TYR A 209 19.32 -24.11 -28.89
C TYR A 209 20.82 -24.29 -29.11
N ALA A 210 21.53 -24.90 -28.15
CA ALA A 210 22.94 -25.21 -28.30
C ALA A 210 23.22 -26.29 -29.37
N GLN A 211 22.21 -27.09 -29.71
CA GLN A 211 22.30 -28.16 -30.73
C GLN A 211 21.82 -27.69 -32.12
N LEU A 212 21.39 -26.44 -32.27
CA LEU A 212 20.94 -25.92 -33.56
C LEU A 212 22.08 -25.88 -34.57
N SER A 213 21.78 -26.35 -35.78
CA SER A 213 22.67 -26.28 -36.93
C SER A 213 22.86 -24.83 -37.40
N SER A 214 23.93 -24.59 -38.18
CA SER A 214 24.18 -23.27 -38.78
C SER A 214 23.02 -22.79 -39.67
N SER A 215 22.33 -23.72 -40.33
CA SER A 215 21.13 -23.45 -41.14
C SER A 215 19.99 -22.90 -40.28
N GLU A 216 19.66 -23.58 -39.18
CA GLU A 216 18.58 -23.18 -38.28
C GLU A 216 18.90 -21.87 -37.55
N LEU A 217 20.17 -21.66 -37.18
CA LEU A 217 20.62 -20.40 -36.62
C LEU A 217 20.45 -19.24 -37.62
N SER A 218 20.73 -19.46 -38.90
CA SER A 218 20.51 -18.46 -39.96
C SER A 218 19.01 -18.17 -40.15
N ALA A 219 18.17 -19.21 -40.13
CA ALA A 219 16.71 -19.04 -40.20
C ALA A 219 16.18 -18.22 -39.00
N LEU A 220 16.75 -18.39 -37.81
CA LEU A 220 16.42 -17.56 -36.65
C LEU A 220 16.87 -16.11 -36.82
N ASP A 221 18.03 -15.85 -37.45
CA ASP A 221 18.48 -14.48 -37.75
C ASP A 221 17.51 -13.79 -38.73
N GLN A 222 17.09 -14.49 -39.79
CA GLN A 222 16.09 -13.98 -40.74
C GLN A 222 14.77 -13.62 -40.04
N ARG A 223 14.33 -14.43 -39.06
CA ARG A 223 13.13 -14.13 -38.27
C ARG A 223 13.32 -12.91 -37.37
N VAL A 224 14.52 -12.71 -36.79
CA VAL A 224 14.83 -11.49 -36.04
C VAL A 224 14.71 -10.27 -36.95
N ASP A 225 15.25 -10.33 -38.17
CA ASP A 225 15.18 -9.22 -39.11
C ASP A 225 13.76 -8.95 -39.62
N GLN A 226 12.97 -9.99 -39.88
CA GLN A 226 11.54 -9.84 -40.16
C GLN A 226 10.79 -9.20 -38.99
N ALA A 227 11.03 -9.67 -37.76
CA ALA A 227 10.42 -9.09 -36.57
C ALA A 227 10.85 -7.63 -36.34
N ARG A 228 12.07 -7.24 -36.74
CA ARG A 228 12.52 -5.83 -36.75
C ARG A 228 11.75 -5.02 -37.77
N ALA A 229 11.64 -5.50 -39.00
CA ALA A 229 10.89 -4.82 -40.06
C ALA A 229 9.41 -4.65 -39.67
N ASP A 230 8.78 -5.68 -39.11
CA ASP A 230 7.39 -5.61 -38.65
C ASP A 230 7.21 -4.66 -37.47
N TYR A 231 8.16 -4.65 -36.53
CA TYR A 231 8.15 -3.68 -35.42
C TYR A 231 8.30 -2.25 -35.92
N GLU A 232 9.17 -1.98 -36.90
CA GLU A 232 9.33 -0.66 -37.50
C GLU A 232 8.06 -0.20 -38.21
N ARG A 233 7.40 -1.10 -38.96
CA ARG A 233 6.08 -0.84 -39.57
C ARG A 233 5.03 -0.50 -38.51
N GLN A 234 4.90 -1.34 -37.49
CA GLN A 234 3.96 -1.11 -36.39
C GLN A 234 4.26 0.18 -35.62
N LEU A 235 5.55 0.51 -35.42
CA LEU A 235 5.98 1.73 -34.76
C LEU A 235 5.61 2.95 -35.60
N ALA A 236 5.81 2.90 -36.93
CA ALA A 236 5.43 3.97 -37.84
C ALA A 236 3.90 4.16 -37.88
N GLU A 237 3.13 3.08 -37.96
CA GLU A 237 1.66 3.13 -37.87
C GLU A 237 1.20 3.72 -36.54
N TRP A 238 1.78 3.25 -35.43
CA TRP A 238 1.50 3.78 -34.11
C TRP A 238 1.87 5.26 -34.00
N GLN A 239 3.00 5.70 -34.54
CA GLN A 239 3.40 7.11 -34.55
C GLN A 239 2.39 7.99 -35.30
N LYS A 240 1.77 7.49 -36.37
CA LYS A 240 0.69 8.20 -37.08
C LYS A 240 -0.58 8.33 -36.23
N THR A 241 -0.86 7.38 -35.34
CA THR A 241 -1.99 7.48 -34.40
C THR A 241 -1.76 8.50 -33.27
N LEU A 242 -0.53 8.96 -33.06
CA LEU A 242 -0.21 9.89 -31.98
C LEU A 242 -0.63 11.31 -32.34
N THR A 243 -1.67 11.80 -31.67
CA THR A 243 -2.00 13.22 -31.71
C THR A 243 -1.07 14.00 -30.78
N PRO A 244 -0.79 15.28 -31.08
CA PRO A 244 -0.08 16.17 -30.18
C PRO A 244 -0.66 16.24 -28.76
N GLU A 245 -1.99 16.19 -28.61
CA GLU A 245 -2.64 16.14 -27.29
C GLU A 245 -2.30 14.87 -26.51
N MET A 246 -2.37 13.70 -27.15
CA MET A 246 -1.96 12.44 -26.50
C MET A 246 -0.49 12.46 -26.08
N ILE A 247 0.38 13.12 -26.86
CA ILE A 247 1.79 13.31 -26.51
C ILE A 247 1.95 14.26 -25.31
N ARG A 248 1.17 15.35 -25.23
CA ARG A 248 1.15 16.27 -24.07
C ARG A 248 0.73 15.54 -22.79
N GLU A 249 -0.35 14.78 -22.85
CA GLU A 249 -0.84 13.99 -21.72
C GLU A 249 0.20 12.96 -21.23
N GLU A 250 0.79 12.22 -22.17
CA GLU A 250 1.87 11.28 -21.84
C GLU A 250 3.08 12.01 -21.23
N ASN A 251 3.43 13.19 -21.72
CA ASN A 251 4.52 13.98 -21.17
C ASN A 251 4.24 14.44 -19.73
N LEU A 252 2.99 14.76 -19.40
CA LEU A 252 2.57 15.02 -18.01
C LEU A 252 2.72 13.77 -17.15
N VAL A 253 2.34 12.59 -17.65
CA VAL A 253 2.53 11.31 -16.95
C VAL A 253 4.01 11.03 -16.73
N ARG A 254 4.86 11.20 -17.75
CA ARG A 254 6.32 11.02 -17.63
C ARG A 254 6.92 11.99 -16.63
N TYR A 255 6.49 13.25 -16.63
CA TYR A 255 6.90 14.24 -15.64
C TYR A 255 6.53 13.81 -14.21
N ARG A 256 5.28 13.39 -13.97
CA ARG A 256 4.84 12.87 -12.66
C ARG A 256 5.67 11.66 -12.23
N ARG A 257 5.93 10.72 -13.14
CA ARG A 257 6.78 9.54 -12.86
C ARG A 257 8.23 9.92 -12.52
N ARG A 258 8.81 10.91 -13.19
CA ARG A 258 10.14 11.43 -12.86
C ARG A 258 10.16 12.09 -11.47
N ARG A 259 9.16 12.93 -11.17
CA ARG A 259 9.03 13.55 -9.83
C ARG A 259 8.82 12.54 -8.71
N ALA A 260 8.14 11.43 -9.00
CA ALA A 260 7.96 10.32 -8.06
C ALA A 260 9.18 9.38 -7.98
N GLY A 261 10.26 9.63 -8.74
CA GLY A 261 11.45 8.77 -8.76
C GLY A 261 11.28 7.42 -9.47
N LEU A 262 10.13 7.18 -10.13
CA LEU A 262 9.77 5.92 -10.77
C LEU A 262 10.34 5.75 -12.19
N SER A 263 10.87 6.83 -12.78
CA SER A 263 11.41 6.79 -14.13
C SER A 263 12.43 7.90 -14.36
N ARG A 264 13.33 7.68 -15.32
CA ARG A 264 14.23 8.71 -15.89
C ARG A 264 13.95 8.98 -17.37
N LYS A 265 12.81 8.49 -17.91
CA LYS A 265 12.48 8.62 -19.34
C LYS A 265 12.18 10.08 -19.70
N ALA A 266 12.78 10.57 -20.79
CA ALA A 266 12.55 11.91 -21.31
C ALA A 266 11.13 12.09 -21.89
N ASN A 267 10.73 13.33 -22.11
CA ASN A 267 9.48 13.66 -22.79
C ASN A 267 9.54 13.24 -24.27
N LEU A 268 8.40 12.87 -24.82
CA LEU A 268 8.19 12.67 -26.25
C LEU A 268 8.16 14.02 -26.97
N HIS A 269 8.69 14.05 -28.19
CA HIS A 269 8.63 15.21 -29.07
C HIS A 269 7.26 15.29 -29.74
N ILE A 270 6.70 16.49 -29.81
CA ILE A 270 5.48 16.78 -30.55
C ILE A 270 5.90 17.25 -31.95
N PRO A 271 5.54 16.51 -33.03
CA PRO A 271 5.83 16.95 -34.39
C PRO A 271 5.21 18.32 -34.68
N GLY A 272 5.97 19.22 -35.30
CA GLY A 272 5.51 20.57 -35.66
C GLY A 272 5.50 21.59 -34.51
N GLU A 273 5.74 21.17 -33.26
CA GLU A 273 5.83 22.13 -32.15
C GLU A 273 7.09 23.00 -32.32
N PRO A 274 6.96 24.34 -32.32
CA PRO A 274 8.12 25.22 -32.45
C PRO A 274 9.10 25.00 -31.29
N LYS A 275 10.39 25.09 -31.59
CA LYS A 275 11.44 24.94 -30.57
C LYS A 275 11.56 26.21 -29.75
N ARG A 276 11.83 26.07 -28.46
CA ARG A 276 12.10 27.21 -27.58
C ARG A 276 13.38 27.92 -28.04
N PRO A 277 13.40 29.26 -28.03
CA PRO A 277 14.59 30.02 -28.37
C PRO A 277 15.71 29.76 -27.35
N MET A 278 16.96 29.87 -27.80
CA MET A 278 18.12 29.72 -26.92
C MET A 278 18.22 30.91 -25.99
N THR A 279 18.32 30.67 -24.68
CA THR A 279 18.52 31.76 -23.70
C THR A 279 19.84 32.50 -23.97
N PRO A 280 19.98 33.78 -23.56
CA PRO A 280 21.17 34.59 -23.82
C PRO A 280 22.50 33.90 -23.47
N PHE A 281 22.56 33.25 -22.30
CA PHE A 281 23.74 32.51 -21.87
C PHE A 281 24.08 31.31 -22.77
N PHE A 282 23.09 30.56 -23.22
CA PHE A 282 23.31 29.42 -24.12
C PHE A 282 23.74 29.89 -25.50
N ARG A 283 23.19 31.01 -26.01
CA ARG A 283 23.64 31.63 -27.26
C ARG A 283 25.12 32.02 -27.17
N PHE A 284 25.53 32.70 -26.10
CA PHE A 284 26.94 32.98 -25.83
C PHE A 284 27.80 31.71 -25.76
N CYS A 285 27.36 30.68 -25.04
CA CYS A 285 28.09 29.41 -24.97
C CYS A 285 28.27 28.74 -26.33
N THR A 286 27.25 28.79 -27.19
CA THR A 286 27.30 28.24 -28.54
C THR A 286 28.29 29.04 -29.39
N GLU A 287 28.20 30.37 -29.39
CA GLU A 287 29.11 31.23 -30.16
C GLU A 287 30.58 31.06 -29.75
N VAL A 288 30.88 31.04 -28.44
CA VAL A 288 32.25 30.87 -27.95
C VAL A 288 32.81 29.48 -28.30
N ARG A 289 31.96 28.44 -28.28
CA ARG A 289 32.36 27.09 -28.71
C ARG A 289 32.59 26.99 -30.21
N GLU A 290 31.75 27.66 -31.01
CA GLU A 290 31.89 27.71 -32.47
C GLU A 290 33.15 28.48 -32.89
N ARG A 291 33.47 29.58 -32.19
CA ARG A 291 34.71 30.34 -32.39
C ARG A 291 35.96 29.65 -31.84
N GLN A 292 35.79 28.67 -30.96
CA GLN A 292 36.86 28.03 -30.20
C GLN A 292 37.78 29.06 -29.52
N ASP A 293 37.19 30.09 -28.89
CA ASP A 293 37.96 31.16 -28.23
C ASP A 293 38.82 30.57 -27.11
N ARG A 294 40.12 30.45 -27.37
CA ARG A 294 41.11 29.92 -26.41
C ARG A 294 41.27 30.82 -25.19
N ASP A 295 40.97 32.11 -25.30
CA ASP A 295 41.01 33.05 -24.17
C ASP A 295 39.97 32.69 -23.10
N VAL A 296 38.85 32.10 -23.51
CA VAL A 296 37.76 31.71 -22.61
C VAL A 296 37.80 30.21 -22.28
N LEU A 297 38.06 29.36 -23.28
CA LEU A 297 38.01 27.91 -23.15
C LEU A 297 39.36 27.29 -22.76
N GLY A 298 40.47 28.00 -22.95
CA GLY A 298 41.82 27.44 -22.85
C GLY A 298 42.03 26.28 -23.84
N ASP A 299 42.79 25.28 -23.39
CA ASP A 299 42.98 24.00 -24.10
C ASP A 299 42.05 22.89 -23.60
N GLU A 300 40.99 23.25 -22.85
CA GLU A 300 40.11 22.26 -22.25
C GLU A 300 39.18 21.61 -23.27
N THR A 301 39.15 20.28 -23.28
CA THR A 301 38.32 19.47 -24.19
C THR A 301 37.07 18.91 -23.52
N ALA A 302 37.05 18.86 -22.18
CA ALA A 302 35.92 18.34 -21.43
C ALA A 302 34.76 19.35 -21.38
N ILE A 303 33.61 18.99 -21.97
CA ILE A 303 32.41 19.84 -22.04
C ILE A 303 32.00 20.39 -20.65
N THR A 304 32.13 19.58 -19.60
CA THR A 304 31.76 19.96 -18.23
C THR A 304 32.68 21.06 -17.68
N GLU A 305 33.98 21.00 -17.95
CA GLU A 305 34.93 22.02 -17.50
C GLU A 305 34.81 23.29 -18.34
N GLN A 306 34.66 23.15 -19.67
CA GLN A 306 34.33 24.27 -20.56
C GLN A 306 33.08 25.03 -20.09
N SER A 307 32.03 24.32 -19.67
CA SER A 307 30.83 24.96 -19.13
C SER A 307 31.09 25.80 -17.87
N LYS A 308 32.02 25.41 -16.99
CA LYS A 308 32.40 26.21 -15.82
C LYS A 308 33.16 27.48 -16.23
N LEU A 309 34.06 27.38 -17.21
CA LEU A 309 34.80 28.52 -17.74
C LEU A 309 33.86 29.51 -18.44
N LEU A 310 32.97 29.02 -19.31
CA LEU A 310 31.94 29.83 -19.96
C LEU A 310 31.02 30.54 -18.95
N ALA A 311 30.65 29.87 -17.86
CA ALA A 311 29.85 30.49 -16.80
C ALA A 311 30.61 31.63 -16.08
N ARG A 312 31.93 31.53 -15.93
CA ARG A 312 32.76 32.60 -15.37
C ARG A 312 32.89 33.76 -16.34
N ALA A 313 33.20 33.48 -17.62
CA ALA A 313 33.30 34.49 -18.67
C ALA A 313 31.99 35.26 -18.85
N TRP A 314 30.85 34.55 -18.88
CA TRP A 314 29.53 35.19 -18.94
C TRP A 314 29.29 36.14 -17.76
N LYS A 315 29.69 35.77 -16.54
CA LYS A 315 29.56 36.67 -15.39
C LYS A 315 30.42 37.93 -15.55
N ALA A 316 31.63 37.79 -16.09
CA ALA A 316 32.56 38.88 -16.32
C ALA A 316 32.19 39.83 -17.47
N LEU A 317 31.31 39.42 -18.40
CA LEU A 317 30.84 40.28 -19.49
C LEU A 317 30.13 41.55 -18.98
N SER A 318 30.33 42.65 -19.70
CA SER A 318 29.69 43.94 -19.42
C SER A 318 28.17 43.86 -19.65
N PRO A 319 27.38 44.74 -19.01
CA PRO A 319 25.94 44.78 -19.24
C PRO A 319 25.59 45.07 -20.71
N GLU A 320 26.41 45.85 -21.43
CA GLU A 320 26.20 46.16 -22.84
C GLU A 320 26.37 44.93 -23.74
N GLN A 321 27.41 44.12 -23.49
CA GLN A 321 27.63 42.87 -24.21
C GLN A 321 26.50 41.87 -23.94
N LYS A 322 26.07 41.75 -22.68
CA LYS A 322 24.92 40.91 -22.31
C LYS A 322 23.62 41.39 -22.96
N LYS A 323 23.43 42.71 -23.07
CA LYS A 323 22.23 43.32 -23.65
C LYS A 323 22.01 42.89 -25.10
N SER A 324 23.07 42.79 -25.91
CA SER A 324 22.95 42.27 -27.29
C SER A 324 22.36 40.85 -27.33
N TYR A 325 22.82 39.96 -26.44
CA TYR A 325 22.29 38.60 -26.33
C TYR A 325 20.85 38.57 -25.78
N GLU A 326 20.51 39.46 -24.85
CA GLU A 326 19.16 39.58 -24.31
C GLU A 326 18.17 40.10 -25.35
N ASP A 327 18.56 41.09 -26.15
CA ASP A 327 17.71 41.67 -27.18
C ASP A 327 17.48 40.66 -28.32
N ALA A 328 18.51 39.91 -28.73
CA ALA A 328 18.36 38.78 -29.65
C ALA A 328 17.39 37.72 -29.10
N PHE A 329 17.50 37.35 -27.82
CA PHE A 329 16.58 36.41 -27.19
C PHE A 329 15.14 36.94 -27.14
N LYS A 330 14.93 38.23 -26.85
CA LYS A 330 13.59 38.84 -26.80
C LYS A 330 12.91 38.74 -28.16
N ALA A 331 13.59 39.11 -29.24
CA ALA A 331 13.07 39.02 -30.60
C ALA A 331 12.67 37.57 -30.96
N GLU A 332 13.57 36.61 -30.77
CA GLU A 332 13.29 35.19 -31.06
C GLU A 332 12.20 34.60 -30.16
N ASN A 333 12.08 35.10 -28.93
CA ASN A 333 11.05 34.66 -27.99
C ASN A 333 9.67 35.23 -28.34
N GLU A 334 9.59 36.41 -28.93
CA GLU A 334 8.35 36.95 -29.47
C GLU A 334 7.88 36.15 -30.68
N GLU A 335 8.78 35.85 -31.62
CA GLU A 335 8.51 34.98 -32.77
C GLU A 335 8.08 33.57 -32.32
N TYR A 336 8.79 33.00 -31.33
CA TYR A 336 8.44 31.71 -30.75
C TYR A 336 7.04 31.71 -30.14
N LYS A 337 6.69 32.75 -29.36
CA LYS A 337 5.36 32.87 -28.76
C LYS A 337 4.28 32.95 -29.83
N ALA A 338 4.49 33.72 -30.89
CA ALA A 338 3.56 33.82 -32.00
C ALA A 338 3.40 32.48 -32.74
N ALA A 339 4.51 31.83 -33.10
CA ALA A 339 4.49 30.51 -33.74
C ALA A 339 3.85 29.44 -32.86
N LYS A 340 4.11 29.49 -31.54
CA LYS A 340 3.54 28.56 -30.56
C LYS A 340 2.04 28.75 -30.40
N ALA A 341 1.58 29.99 -30.33
CA ALA A 341 0.15 30.31 -30.28
C ALA A 341 -0.57 29.84 -31.56
N ALA A 342 0.03 30.09 -32.73
CA ALA A 342 -0.51 29.61 -34.01
C ALA A 342 -0.58 28.07 -34.08
N PHE A 343 0.48 27.39 -33.62
CA PHE A 343 0.50 25.93 -33.52
C PHE A 343 -0.59 25.42 -32.57
N ASP A 344 -0.69 25.98 -31.38
CA ASP A 344 -1.71 25.56 -30.40
C ASP A 344 -3.14 25.81 -30.93
N ALA A 345 -3.38 26.92 -31.63
CA ALA A 345 -4.66 27.22 -32.28
C ALA A 345 -4.99 26.23 -33.42
N GLN A 346 -4.01 25.91 -34.28
CA GLN A 346 -4.17 24.91 -35.33
C GLN A 346 -4.51 23.54 -34.74
N MET A 347 -3.91 23.20 -33.60
CA MET A 347 -4.20 21.94 -32.93
C MET A 347 -5.61 21.90 -32.33
N THR A 348 -6.10 23.01 -31.78
CA THR A 348 -7.49 23.08 -31.29
C THR A 348 -8.52 23.06 -32.41
N ALA A 349 -8.20 23.59 -33.59
CA ALA A 349 -9.10 23.60 -34.74
C ALA A 349 -9.14 22.26 -35.51
N SER A 350 -8.11 21.43 -35.36
CA SER A 350 -7.99 20.12 -36.01
C SER A 350 -8.45 18.96 -35.11
N ALA A 351 -8.81 19.25 -33.86
CA ALA A 351 -9.38 18.32 -32.88
C ALA A 351 -10.91 18.43 -32.89
#